data_AF-A0A2M7LRZ2-F1
#
_entry.id   AF-A0A2M7LRZ2-F1
#
_cell.length_a   1.000
_cell.length_b   1.000
_cell.length_c   1.000
_cell.angle_alpha   90.00
_cell.angle_beta   90.00
_cell.angle_gamma   90.00
#
_symmetry.space_group_name_H-M   'P 1'
#
loop_
_entity.id
_entity.type
_entity.pdbx_description
1 polymer ?
#
loop_
_entity_poly.entity_id
_entity_poly.type
_entity_poly.pdbx_seq_one_letter_code
_entity_poly.pdbx_strand_id
1 'polypeptide(L)'
;MKKVLFFLFLILIVLALFSGFFWLYEAKYFKTRASVSATSFSVENSYVFVSPLKAPADGKEKIRVTAFVLNNQGLGVLGKRTTLGMDAKLNIEAVQALTDNFGKAVFDISSANAGEYYLEIRIDNTLLPQKAHVTFY
;
A
#
# COMPACT_ATOMS: atom_id res chain seq x y z
N MET A 1 1.72 65.58 -22.20
CA MET A 1 2.54 64.36 -22.30
C MET A 1 2.98 63.81 -20.94
N LYS A 2 3.63 64.58 -20.06
CA LYS A 2 4.08 64.10 -18.73
C LYS A 2 2.97 63.52 -17.83
N LYS A 3 1.77 64.12 -17.80
CA LYS A 3 0.61 63.62 -17.03
C LYS A 3 0.05 62.29 -17.57
N VAL A 4 0.08 62.12 -18.90
CA VAL A 4 -0.36 60.87 -19.56
C VAL A 4 0.64 59.75 -19.29
N LEU A 5 1.94 60.05 -19.33
CA LEU A 5 3.00 59.09 -19.01
C LEU A 5 2.93 58.63 -17.54
N PHE A 6 2.64 59.56 -16.61
CA PHE A 6 2.41 59.23 -15.21
C PHE A 6 1.19 58.32 -15.01
N PHE A 7 0.08 58.59 -15.70
CA PHE A 7 -1.12 57.75 -15.62
C PHE A 7 -0.90 56.35 -16.19
N LEU A 8 -0.15 56.24 -17.29
CA LEU A 8 0.20 54.96 -17.91
C LEU A 8 1.11 54.12 -17.01
N PHE A 9 2.06 54.78 -16.32
CA PHE A 9 2.90 54.13 -15.32
C PHE A 9 2.09 53.63 -14.10
N LEU A 10 1.12 54.41 -13.64
CA LEU A 10 0.21 54.01 -12.55
C LEU A 10 -0.59 52.75 -12.93
N ILE A 11 -1.15 52.70 -14.14
CA ILE A 11 -1.89 51.54 -14.64
C ILE A 11 -1.00 50.29 -14.70
N LEU A 12 0.25 50.44 -15.15
CA LEU A 12 1.17 49.32 -15.28
C LEU A 12 1.55 48.74 -13.91
N ILE A 13 1.71 49.59 -12.88
CA ILE A 13 1.92 49.15 -11.50
C ILE A 13 0.71 48.36 -10.98
N VAL A 14 -0.51 48.87 -11.20
CA VAL A 14 -1.73 48.18 -10.76
C VAL A 14 -1.87 46.82 -11.44
N LEU A 15 -1.56 46.73 -12.74
CA LEU A 15 -1.60 45.48 -13.50
C LEU A 15 -0.57 44.47 -12.97
N ALA A 16 0.65 44.93 -12.67
CA ALA A 16 1.70 44.08 -12.11
C ALA A 16 1.33 43.54 -10.72
N LEU A 17 0.76 44.39 -9.86
CA LEU A 17 0.26 43.97 -8.54
C LEU A 17 -0.89 42.96 -8.65
N PHE A 18 -1.84 43.19 -9.56
CA PHE A 18 -2.94 42.28 -9.80
C PHE A 18 -2.46 40.92 -10.32
N SER A 19 -1.55 40.91 -11.29
CA SER A 19 -0.96 39.68 -11.83
C SER A 19 -0.17 38.91 -10.77
N GLY A 20 0.61 39.62 -9.94
CA GLY A 20 1.35 38.99 -8.84
C GLY A 20 0.43 38.38 -7.79
N PHE A 21 -0.65 39.09 -7.44
CA PHE A 21 -1.65 38.56 -6.51
C PHE A 21 -2.38 37.33 -7.06
N PHE A 22 -2.71 37.34 -8.36
CA PHE A 22 -3.34 36.21 -9.04
C PHE A 22 -2.45 34.96 -9.04
N TRP A 23 -1.17 35.11 -9.34
CA TRP A 23 -0.20 34.00 -9.28
C TRP A 23 -0.06 33.41 -7.87
N LEU A 24 0.00 34.27 -6.84
CA LEU A 24 0.07 33.82 -5.45
C LEU A 24 -1.22 33.14 -4.99
N TYR A 25 -2.38 33.57 -5.51
CA TYR A 25 -3.65 32.90 -5.28
C TYR A 25 -3.64 31.51 -5.92
N GLU A 26 -3.29 31.40 -7.20
CA GLU A 26 -3.27 30.14 -7.96
C GLU A 26 -2.27 29.12 -7.39
N ALA A 27 -1.11 29.57 -6.90
CA ALA A 27 -0.13 28.72 -6.21
C ALA A 27 -0.69 28.04 -4.94
N LYS A 28 -1.64 28.68 -4.23
CA LYS A 28 -2.32 28.06 -3.07
C LYS A 28 -3.35 27.01 -3.47
N TYR A 29 -3.85 27.03 -4.71
CA TYR A 29 -4.82 26.05 -5.22
C TYR A 29 -4.19 24.95 -6.07
N PHE A 30 -2.85 24.86 -6.13
CA PHE A 30 -2.15 23.66 -6.58
C PHE A 30 -2.38 22.52 -5.58
N LYS A 31 -3.59 21.96 -5.61
CA LYS A 31 -3.92 20.74 -4.88
C LYS A 31 -3.22 19.59 -5.60
N THR A 32 -2.19 19.04 -4.97
CA THR A 32 -1.61 17.77 -5.37
C THR A 32 -2.75 16.75 -5.51
N ARG A 33 -2.95 16.22 -6.71
CA ARG A 33 -4.06 15.28 -7.01
C ARG A 33 -3.90 13.89 -6.37
N ALA A 34 -2.78 13.64 -5.69
CA ALA A 34 -2.57 12.45 -4.91
C ALA A 34 -3.31 12.57 -3.56
N SER A 35 -4.61 12.29 -3.59
CA SER A 35 -5.33 11.87 -2.40
C SER A 35 -4.91 10.41 -2.14
N VAL A 36 -4.10 10.16 -1.11
CA VAL A 36 -4.04 8.81 -0.52
C VAL A 36 -5.35 8.65 0.24
N SER A 37 -6.43 8.41 -0.51
CA SER A 37 -7.62 7.82 0.08
C SER A 37 -7.11 6.52 0.66
N ALA A 38 -7.08 6.42 1.99
CA ALA A 38 -6.83 5.16 2.66
C ALA A 38 -8.03 4.28 2.31
N THR A 39 -7.99 3.67 1.12
CA THR A 39 -9.06 2.84 0.60
C THR A 39 -9.30 1.78 1.67
N SER A 40 -10.54 1.79 2.19
CA SER A 40 -10.97 0.78 3.13
C SER A 40 -10.93 -0.57 2.40
N PHE A 41 -10.26 -1.53 3.00
CA PHE A 41 -10.28 -2.91 2.51
C PHE A 41 -11.41 -3.66 3.21
N SER A 42 -11.86 -4.73 2.57
CA SER A 42 -12.87 -5.65 3.07
C SER A 42 -12.17 -6.89 3.59
N VAL A 43 -12.35 -7.18 4.88
CA VAL A 43 -11.86 -8.40 5.50
C VAL A 43 -12.53 -9.64 4.88
N GLU A 44 -13.81 -9.54 4.51
CA GLU A 44 -14.59 -10.64 3.97
C GLU A 44 -14.19 -11.00 2.54
N ASN A 45 -13.85 -10.00 1.71
CA ASN A 45 -13.40 -10.25 0.34
C ASN A 45 -11.91 -10.56 0.24
N SER A 46 -11.12 -10.22 1.26
CA SER A 46 -9.68 -10.50 1.27
C SER A 46 -9.42 -11.96 1.61
N TYR A 47 -8.47 -12.58 0.93
CA TYR A 47 -8.18 -14.00 1.09
C TYR A 47 -6.68 -14.28 1.00
N VAL A 48 -6.29 -15.47 1.44
CA VAL A 48 -4.90 -15.93 1.40
C VAL A 48 -4.78 -17.17 0.55
N PHE A 49 -3.77 -17.17 -0.30
CA PHE A 49 -3.41 -18.26 -1.18
C PHE A 49 -2.03 -18.80 -0.80
N VAL A 50 -1.91 -20.12 -0.75
CA VAL A 50 -0.68 -20.80 -0.34
C VAL A 50 -0.27 -21.77 -1.44
N SER A 51 0.98 -21.69 -1.89
CA SER A 51 1.50 -22.57 -2.93
C SER A 51 3.01 -22.76 -2.83
N PRO A 52 3.53 -24.00 -2.82
CA PRO A 52 2.79 -25.25 -2.62
C PRO A 52 2.19 -25.37 -1.20
N LEU A 53 1.20 -26.25 -0.98
CA LEU A 53 0.63 -26.47 0.37
C LEU A 53 1.58 -27.24 1.31
N LYS A 54 2.55 -27.95 0.74
CA LYS A 54 3.52 -28.75 1.48
C LYS A 54 4.92 -28.67 0.86
N ALA A 55 5.94 -28.72 1.70
CA ALA A 55 7.35 -28.72 1.31
C ALA A 55 8.19 -29.57 2.29
N PRO A 56 9.35 -30.09 1.88
CA PRO A 56 10.28 -30.75 2.81
C PRO A 56 10.76 -29.79 3.90
N ALA A 57 10.97 -30.32 5.11
CA ALA A 57 11.50 -29.59 6.26
C ALA A 57 13.04 -29.48 6.22
N ASP A 58 13.62 -29.10 5.09
CA ASP A 58 15.08 -29.06 4.88
C ASP A 58 15.72 -27.68 5.13
N GLY A 59 14.87 -26.68 5.42
CA GLY A 59 15.27 -25.28 5.62
C GLY A 59 15.55 -24.50 4.32
N LYS A 60 15.37 -25.10 3.15
CA LYS A 60 15.66 -24.50 1.83
C LYS A 60 14.40 -24.39 0.97
N GLU A 61 13.55 -25.42 0.95
CA GLU A 61 12.31 -25.33 0.19
C GLU A 61 11.37 -24.28 0.78
N LYS A 62 10.75 -23.52 -0.11
CA LYS A 62 9.91 -22.37 0.24
C LYS A 62 8.47 -22.62 -0.16
N ILE A 63 7.57 -22.39 0.79
CA ILE A 63 6.14 -22.25 0.56
C ILE A 63 5.82 -20.77 0.41
N ARG A 64 5.21 -20.40 -0.71
CA ARG A 64 4.79 -19.03 -0.94
C ARG A 64 3.38 -18.80 -0.41
N VAL A 65 3.25 -17.81 0.47
CA VAL A 65 1.99 -17.31 0.99
C VAL A 65 1.71 -15.95 0.36
N THR A 66 0.61 -15.85 -0.38
CA THR A 66 0.16 -14.62 -1.02
C THR A 66 -1.14 -14.17 -0.40
N ALA A 67 -1.14 -13.00 0.23
CA ALA A 67 -2.36 -12.36 0.71
C ALA A 67 -2.91 -11.42 -0.36
N PHE A 68 -4.20 -11.54 -0.68
CA PHE A 68 -4.93 -10.65 -1.57
C PHE A 68 -5.84 -9.76 -0.73
N VAL A 69 -5.54 -8.47 -0.72
CA VAL A 69 -6.28 -7.45 0.01
C VAL A 69 -7.20 -6.73 -0.95
N LEU A 70 -8.50 -6.98 -0.80
CA LEU A 70 -9.54 -6.48 -1.70
C LEU A 70 -10.46 -5.49 -0.98
N ASN A 71 -11.08 -4.57 -1.71
CA ASN A 71 -12.16 -3.73 -1.20
C ASN A 71 -13.54 -4.43 -1.34
N ASN A 72 -14.61 -3.75 -0.94
CA ASN A 72 -15.98 -4.27 -1.03
C ASN A 72 -16.43 -4.59 -2.47
N GLN A 73 -15.74 -4.08 -3.49
CA GLN A 73 -16.02 -4.30 -4.91
C GLN A 73 -15.16 -5.42 -5.51
N GLY A 74 -14.31 -6.07 -4.70
CA GLY A 74 -13.38 -7.10 -5.16
C GLY A 74 -12.13 -6.55 -5.87
N LEU A 75 -11.87 -5.24 -5.78
CA LEU A 75 -10.71 -4.61 -6.38
C LEU A 75 -9.53 -4.58 -5.40
N GLY A 76 -8.32 -4.81 -5.92
CA GLY A 76 -7.08 -4.76 -5.15
C GLY A 76 -6.84 -3.41 -4.48
N VAL A 77 -6.41 -3.43 -3.22
CA VAL A 77 -6.08 -2.22 -2.47
C VAL A 77 -4.57 -2.11 -2.32
N LEU A 78 -3.98 -1.06 -2.89
CA LEU A 78 -2.54 -0.79 -2.83
C LEU A 78 -2.10 -0.20 -1.48
N GLY A 79 -0.86 -0.53 -1.08
CA GLY A 79 -0.13 0.14 0.00
C GLY A 79 -0.52 -0.32 1.40
N LYS A 80 -1.25 -1.43 1.52
CA LYS A 80 -1.63 -2.03 2.81
C LYS A 80 -0.51 -2.89 3.33
N ARG A 81 -0.16 -2.73 4.61
CA ARG A 81 0.93 -3.47 5.23
C ARG A 81 0.42 -4.82 5.71
N THR A 82 0.88 -5.89 5.09
CA THR A 82 0.54 -7.25 5.52
C THR A 82 1.66 -7.81 6.39
N THR A 83 1.30 -8.51 7.46
CA THR A 83 2.24 -9.21 8.33
C THR A 83 1.71 -10.62 8.63
N LEU A 84 2.62 -11.58 8.78
CA LEU A 84 2.31 -12.94 9.19
C LEU A 84 2.66 -13.13 10.67
N GLY A 85 1.92 -14.01 11.35
CA GLY A 85 2.24 -14.45 12.70
C GLY A 85 3.62 -15.11 12.73
N MET A 86 4.48 -14.66 13.66
CA MET A 86 5.81 -15.23 13.83
C MET A 86 5.72 -16.54 14.62
N ASP A 87 6.36 -17.58 14.11
CA ASP A 87 6.61 -18.84 14.82
C ASP A 87 8.12 -19.06 14.87
N ALA A 88 8.66 -19.39 16.04
CA ALA A 88 10.10 -19.60 16.24
C ALA A 88 10.67 -20.76 15.39
N LYS A 89 9.81 -21.66 14.90
CA LYS A 89 10.19 -22.81 14.07
C LYS A 89 10.16 -22.52 12.57
N LEU A 90 9.68 -21.34 12.17
CA LEU A 90 9.55 -20.94 10.77
C LEU A 90 10.48 -19.78 10.44
N ASN A 91 11.10 -19.86 9.27
CA ASN A 91 11.79 -18.73 8.66
C ASN A 91 10.85 -18.08 7.64
N ILE A 92 10.38 -16.87 7.94
CA ILE A 92 9.44 -16.10 7.13
C ILE A 92 10.19 -14.94 6.48
N GLU A 93 10.31 -14.98 5.16
CA GLU A 93 10.89 -13.92 4.34
C GLU A 93 9.77 -13.08 3.71
N ALA A 94 9.73 -11.79 4.04
CA ALA A 94 8.79 -10.86 3.45
C ALA A 94 9.30 -10.36 2.08
N VAL A 95 8.98 -11.11 1.01
CA VAL A 95 9.30 -10.72 -0.37
C VAL A 95 8.62 -9.40 -0.73
N GLN A 96 7.35 -9.24 -0.32
CA GLN A 96 6.56 -8.04 -0.55
C GLN A 96 5.54 -7.86 0.59
N ALA A 97 5.91 -7.06 1.59
CA ALA A 97 5.05 -6.79 2.75
C ALA A 97 3.93 -5.78 2.48
N LEU A 98 4.11 -4.88 1.50
CA LEU A 98 3.11 -3.90 1.10
C LEU A 98 2.35 -4.39 -0.12
N THR A 99 1.03 -4.20 -0.13
CA THR A 99 0.22 -4.63 -1.26
C THR A 99 0.45 -3.80 -2.52
N ASP A 100 0.46 -4.45 -3.69
CA ASP A 100 0.56 -3.80 -5.00
C ASP A 100 -0.80 -3.29 -5.53
N ASN A 101 -0.83 -2.83 -6.79
CA ASN A 101 -2.05 -2.37 -7.48
C ASN A 101 -3.16 -3.44 -7.55
N PHE A 102 -2.82 -4.72 -7.40
CA PHE A 102 -3.77 -5.83 -7.39
C PHE A 102 -4.08 -6.30 -5.96
N GLY A 103 -3.60 -5.60 -4.94
CA GLY A 103 -3.79 -5.98 -3.54
C GLY A 103 -2.90 -7.12 -3.08
N LYS A 104 -1.83 -7.47 -3.81
CA LYS A 104 -1.00 -8.66 -3.50
C LYS A 104 0.11 -8.33 -2.52
N ALA A 105 0.24 -9.10 -1.45
CA ALA A 105 1.41 -9.17 -0.58
C ALA A 105 1.95 -10.60 -0.56
N VAL A 106 3.27 -10.77 -0.61
CA VAL A 106 3.93 -12.06 -0.84
C VAL A 106 4.97 -12.33 0.25
N PHE A 107 4.93 -13.54 0.79
CA PHE A 107 5.84 -14.05 1.79
C PHE A 107 6.32 -15.43 1.38
N ASP A 108 7.59 -15.70 1.58
CA ASP A 108 8.17 -17.02 1.39
C ASP A 108 8.52 -17.62 2.76
N ILE A 109 8.11 -18.86 2.98
CA ILE A 109 8.21 -19.53 4.28
C ILE A 109 9.01 -20.81 4.10
N SER A 110 9.99 -21.01 4.96
CA SER A 110 10.80 -22.23 5.03
C SER A 110 10.88 -22.73 6.46
N SER A 111 11.10 -24.02 6.66
CA SER A 111 11.31 -24.60 7.98
C SER A 111 12.30 -25.75 7.92
N ALA A 112 13.05 -25.92 9.01
CA ALA A 112 13.87 -27.11 9.28
C ALA A 112 13.14 -28.13 10.19
N ASN A 113 11.90 -27.84 10.58
CA ASN A 113 11.10 -28.68 11.46
C ASN A 113 9.87 -29.17 10.71
N ALA A 114 9.66 -30.50 10.69
CA ALA A 114 8.44 -31.07 10.15
C ALA A 114 7.25 -30.76 11.08
N GLY A 115 6.11 -30.46 10.49
CA GLY A 115 4.88 -30.13 11.20
C GLY A 115 3.87 -29.36 10.37
N GLU A 116 2.67 -29.21 10.94
CA GLU A 116 1.62 -28.34 10.43
C GLU A 116 1.66 -26.99 11.15
N TYR A 117 1.55 -25.91 10.39
CA TYR A 117 1.58 -24.56 10.91
C TYR A 117 0.40 -23.74 10.41
N TYR A 118 -0.23 -23.02 11.33
CA TYR A 118 -1.39 -22.17 11.08
C TYR A 118 -1.02 -20.72 11.36
N LEU A 119 -0.73 -19.97 10.31
CA LEU A 119 -0.25 -18.60 10.41
C LEU A 119 -1.40 -17.62 10.37
N GLU A 120 -1.42 -16.72 11.33
CA GLU A 120 -2.32 -15.56 11.34
C GLU A 120 -1.82 -14.50 10.36
N ILE A 121 -2.75 -13.84 9.66
CA ILE A 121 -2.42 -12.77 8.73
C ILE A 121 -3.06 -11.48 9.24
N ARG A 122 -2.26 -10.43 9.38
CA ARG A 122 -2.74 -9.09 9.74
C ARG A 122 -2.50 -8.12 8.59
N ILE A 123 -3.53 -7.35 8.25
CA ILE A 123 -3.48 -6.27 7.27
C ILE A 123 -3.62 -4.97 8.04
N ASP A 124 -2.60 -4.13 8.01
CA ASP A 124 -2.37 -2.99 8.89
C ASP A 124 -2.49 -3.37 10.37
N ASN A 125 -3.67 -3.19 10.97
CA ASN A 125 -3.98 -3.54 12.35
C ASN A 125 -5.17 -4.50 12.49
N THR A 126 -5.70 -5.00 11.37
CA THR A 126 -6.86 -5.89 11.34
C THR A 126 -6.43 -7.32 11.09
N LEU A 127 -6.91 -8.23 11.92
CA LEU A 127 -6.69 -9.67 11.76
C LEU A 127 -7.63 -10.22 10.69
N LEU A 128 -7.10 -11.01 9.76
CA LEU A 128 -7.90 -11.74 8.80
C LEU A 128 -8.43 -13.03 9.44
N PRO A 129 -9.72 -13.39 9.26
CA PRO A 129 -10.28 -14.62 9.84
C PRO A 129 -9.69 -15.88 9.21
N GLN A 130 -9.28 -15.81 7.94
CA GLN A 130 -8.61 -16.92 7.26
C GLN A 130 -7.15 -17.02 7.73
N LYS A 131 -6.75 -18.23 8.17
CA LYS A 131 -5.35 -18.56 8.49
C LYS A 131 -4.66 -19.23 7.30
N ALA A 132 -3.37 -19.00 7.13
CA ALA A 132 -2.57 -19.74 6.16
C ALA A 132 -2.12 -21.06 6.78
N HIS A 133 -2.54 -22.17 6.18
CA HIS A 133 -2.12 -23.50 6.58
C HIS A 133 -0.97 -23.97 5.68
N VAL A 134 0.16 -24.31 6.28
CA VAL A 134 1.35 -24.82 5.61
C VAL A 134 1.84 -26.09 6.30
N THR A 135 2.30 -27.06 5.52
CA THR A 135 2.82 -28.33 6.05
C THR A 135 4.27 -28.54 5.63
N PHE A 136 5.16 -28.80 6.58
CA PHE A 136 6.52 -29.23 6.32
C PHE A 136 6.67 -30.71 6.69
N TYR A 137 7.26 -31.52 5.82
CA TYR A 137 7.40 -32.98 6.00
C TYR A 137 8.85 -33.46 5.98
#